data_AF-A0A1M4Y921-F1
#
_entry.id   AF-A0A1M4Y921-F1
#
_cell.length_a   1.000
_cell.length_b   1.000
_cell.length_c   1.000
_cell.angle_alpha   90.00
_cell.angle_beta   90.00
_cell.angle_gamma   90.00
#
_symmetry.space_group_name_H-M   'P 1'
#
loop_
_entity.id
_entity.type
_entity.pdbx_description
1 polymer ?
#
loop_
_entity_poly.entity_id
_entity_poly.type
_entity_poly.pdbx_seq_one_letter_code
_entity_poly.pdbx_strand_id
1 'polypeptide(L)'
;MEKYYIISISNLVDTFSRALAGKEFDFTLSTSESSLSDSTISEDDLLLVSIDDKVYYQFKVIDKTEKEIRLKKLFEIEKSINYKIDEEGFIQEITKLEFDTIRYQLFSGFNSVDSISKVNNNLDKLRDEFINWFIDRDGNSHNYFSGQFSSSRERLIHELEKTEEVYEEEFDSKIFSTDDGDIQSLIERLENNLSKNEGLFYEYSSGKSNHRPRAIIGKNNYIKFLYEKLEGKQKIASETKKINITSNQIAFDIQSFQKTCKTAGLVYTDTLITRFVSSLLTKPFVILTGLSGSGKTKLAQAFVQWICQEESQYRIIPVGADWTNREPLLGYPNALKPEEYVKPDSGVIDLILQAIANPDLPHYLILDEMNLSHVERYFADFLSVMESKEEIPLYAEGTVENGVPAKLKVPSNLFIIGTVNIDETTNMFSPKVLDRANTIEFRVSKNEMKSFLENIKDLNMDALMSKGATMSKAFLDMAAKKSFATEDIEDINQTLLKFFGELTKTGAEFGYRSATEILRLIHQLSEIDNGLTTNEKIDIGIMQKLLPKLHGSRRKLTPILETLGSFCVSKDLKIVKDVFEKQDFDFKTAEVLYPLSLEKITRMYKGAIDNGFASYAEA
;
A
#
# COMPACT_ATOMS: atom_id res chain seq x y z
N MET A 1 -38.57 6.51 -27.97
CA MET A 1 -37.19 5.97 -27.93
C MET A 1 -36.30 7.18 -27.81
N GLU A 2 -35.51 7.26 -26.74
CA GLU A 2 -34.55 8.36 -26.57
C GLU A 2 -33.52 8.30 -27.70
N LYS A 3 -33.31 9.42 -28.40
CA LYS A 3 -32.23 9.56 -29.38
C LYS A 3 -31.05 10.31 -28.76
N TYR A 4 -29.87 10.00 -29.27
CA TYR A 4 -28.60 10.54 -28.77
C TYR A 4 -27.94 11.33 -29.87
N TYR A 5 -27.48 12.53 -29.55
CA TYR A 5 -26.84 13.42 -30.51
C TYR A 5 -25.51 13.93 -29.95
N ILE A 6 -24.53 14.12 -30.84
CA ILE A 6 -23.29 14.81 -30.54
C ILE A 6 -23.16 16.09 -31.35
N ILE A 7 -22.66 17.15 -30.71
CA ILE A 7 -22.53 18.48 -31.32
C ILE A 7 -21.20 19.10 -30.92
N SER A 8 -20.48 19.68 -31.88
CA SER A 8 -19.31 20.54 -31.62
C SER A 8 -19.72 22.00 -31.73
N ILE A 9 -19.52 22.83 -30.70
CA ILE A 9 -19.83 24.27 -30.78
C ILE A 9 -18.74 25.11 -30.11
N SER A 10 -17.91 25.76 -30.92
CA SER A 10 -16.85 26.68 -30.48
C SER A 10 -17.34 28.09 -30.15
N ASN A 11 -18.53 28.50 -30.62
CA ASN A 11 -19.04 29.88 -30.45
C ASN A 11 -20.00 30.08 -29.26
N LEU A 12 -20.36 29.03 -28.52
CA LEU A 12 -21.30 29.10 -27.39
C LEU A 12 -20.65 28.88 -26.01
N VAL A 13 -19.31 28.91 -25.95
CA VAL A 13 -18.54 28.69 -24.70
C VAL A 13 -18.95 29.67 -23.61
N ASP A 14 -19.13 30.96 -23.94
CA ASP A 14 -19.54 32.00 -23.00
C ASP A 14 -20.98 31.82 -22.48
N THR A 15 -21.80 31.09 -23.22
CA THR A 15 -23.18 30.77 -22.85
C THR A 15 -23.21 29.63 -21.84
N PHE A 16 -22.34 28.62 -21.99
CA PHE A 16 -22.31 27.42 -21.15
C PHE A 16 -21.41 27.51 -19.91
N SER A 17 -20.37 28.35 -19.97
CA SER A 17 -19.37 28.55 -18.89
C SER A 17 -19.88 29.36 -17.69
N ARG A 18 -21.06 29.98 -17.77
CA ARG A 18 -21.64 30.78 -16.67
C ARG A 18 -22.28 29.96 -15.54
N ALA A 19 -22.31 28.63 -15.64
CA ALA A 19 -22.91 27.74 -14.65
C ALA A 19 -21.86 27.04 -13.78
N LEU A 20 -22.05 27.02 -12.46
CA LEU A 20 -21.20 26.29 -11.52
C LEU A 20 -21.24 24.77 -11.79
N ALA A 21 -20.07 24.13 -11.86
CA ALA A 21 -19.95 22.69 -12.03
C ALA A 21 -20.73 21.92 -10.93
N GLY A 22 -21.49 20.90 -11.33
CA GLY A 22 -22.23 20.03 -10.41
C GLY A 22 -23.63 20.51 -9.99
N LYS A 23 -24.18 21.58 -10.58
CA LYS A 23 -25.59 21.97 -10.38
C LYS A 23 -26.38 21.87 -11.68
N GLU A 24 -27.53 21.20 -11.64
CA GLU A 24 -28.52 21.22 -12.72
C GLU A 24 -29.03 22.66 -12.91
N PHE A 25 -29.12 23.11 -14.16
CA PHE A 25 -29.68 24.42 -14.50
C PHE A 25 -30.34 24.37 -15.88
N ASP A 26 -31.46 25.08 -16.01
CA ASP A 26 -32.22 25.17 -17.25
C ASP A 26 -31.76 26.38 -18.06
N PHE A 27 -31.54 26.22 -19.36
CA PHE A 27 -31.27 27.33 -20.26
C PHE A 27 -32.06 27.18 -21.54
N THR A 28 -32.33 28.30 -22.18
CA THR A 28 -33.09 28.36 -23.44
C THR A 28 -32.15 28.84 -24.53
N LEU A 29 -32.08 28.10 -25.63
CA LEU A 29 -31.23 28.41 -26.77
C LEU A 29 -32.12 28.82 -27.95
N SER A 30 -31.85 30.00 -28.51
CA SER A 30 -32.57 30.49 -29.68
C SER A 30 -32.12 29.72 -30.92
N THR A 31 -33.04 29.02 -31.57
CA THR A 31 -32.74 28.20 -32.76
C THR A 31 -32.40 29.05 -33.98
N SER A 32 -32.64 30.37 -33.93
CA SER A 32 -32.30 31.31 -35.00
C SER A 32 -30.80 31.67 -35.09
N GLU A 33 -30.02 31.42 -34.03
CA GLU A 33 -28.59 31.79 -33.94
C GLU A 33 -27.66 30.57 -33.98
N SER A 34 -28.21 29.38 -34.23
CA SER A 34 -27.47 28.13 -34.22
C SER A 34 -27.92 27.24 -35.37
N SER A 35 -27.04 26.37 -35.86
CA SER A 35 -27.31 25.30 -36.84
C SER A 35 -28.36 24.27 -36.37
N LEU A 36 -29.02 24.52 -35.23
CA LEU A 36 -30.03 23.70 -34.58
C LEU A 36 -31.43 23.81 -35.21
N SER A 37 -31.70 24.86 -36.03
CA SER A 37 -33.03 25.14 -36.59
C SER A 37 -33.61 24.04 -37.48
N ASP A 38 -32.76 23.24 -38.15
CA ASP A 38 -33.19 22.18 -39.08
C ASP A 38 -33.15 20.75 -38.51
N SER A 39 -32.98 20.59 -37.19
CA SER A 39 -32.74 19.26 -36.59
C SER A 39 -33.96 18.61 -35.93
N THR A 40 -34.11 17.30 -36.19
CA THR A 40 -35.12 16.33 -35.71
C THR A 40 -35.07 16.02 -34.21
N ILE A 41 -34.61 16.97 -33.38
CA ILE A 41 -34.53 16.83 -31.93
C ILE A 41 -35.93 16.92 -31.33
N SER A 42 -36.31 15.94 -30.51
CA SER A 42 -37.59 15.86 -29.80
C SER A 42 -37.40 16.09 -28.30
N GLU A 43 -38.52 16.29 -27.58
CA GLU A 43 -38.49 16.31 -26.11
C GLU A 43 -37.93 14.98 -25.57
N ASP A 44 -37.23 15.06 -24.43
CA ASP A 44 -36.49 13.97 -23.77
C ASP A 44 -35.20 13.48 -24.44
N ASP A 45 -34.84 13.96 -25.63
CA ASP A 45 -33.57 13.59 -26.27
C ASP A 45 -32.34 14.06 -25.45
N LEU A 46 -31.24 13.31 -25.60
CA LEU A 46 -29.97 13.59 -24.92
C LEU A 46 -28.94 14.16 -25.89
N LEU A 47 -28.34 15.28 -25.50
CA LEU A 47 -27.37 16.03 -26.29
C LEU A 47 -26.03 16.01 -25.57
N LEU A 48 -24.99 15.51 -26.24
CA LEU A 48 -23.61 15.63 -25.80
C LEU A 48 -22.91 16.72 -26.61
N VAL A 49 -22.44 17.77 -25.95
CA VAL A 49 -21.83 18.94 -26.60
C VAL A 49 -20.35 18.98 -26.25
N SER A 50 -19.49 18.99 -27.26
CA SER A 50 -18.03 19.16 -27.13
C SER A 50 -17.64 20.60 -27.44
N ILE A 51 -16.69 21.14 -26.68
CA ILE A 51 -15.99 22.39 -26.93
C ILE A 51 -14.49 22.08 -27.04
N ASP A 52 -13.92 22.35 -28.22
CA ASP A 52 -12.50 22.18 -28.55
C ASP A 52 -11.89 20.80 -28.17
N ASP A 53 -12.70 19.73 -28.16
CA ASP A 53 -12.33 18.36 -27.73
C ASP A 53 -11.70 18.26 -26.33
N LYS A 54 -12.02 19.25 -25.48
CA LYS A 54 -11.51 19.35 -24.11
C LYS A 54 -12.61 19.40 -23.07
N VAL A 55 -13.73 20.05 -23.38
CA VAL A 55 -14.84 20.22 -22.43
C VAL A 55 -16.11 19.63 -23.02
N TYR A 56 -16.72 18.70 -22.29
CA TYR A 56 -17.94 17.99 -22.70
C TYR A 56 -19.08 18.28 -21.74
N TYR A 57 -20.24 18.62 -22.30
CA TYR A 57 -21.48 18.85 -21.58
C TYR A 57 -22.53 17.82 -21.99
N GLN A 58 -23.33 17.33 -21.05
CA GLN A 58 -24.55 16.59 -21.40
C GLN A 58 -25.78 17.37 -21.00
N PHE A 59 -26.73 17.46 -21.93
CA PHE A 59 -28.01 18.11 -21.74
C PHE A 59 -29.16 17.14 -22.03
N LYS A 60 -30.30 17.38 -21.38
CA LYS A 60 -31.59 16.78 -21.72
C LYS A 60 -32.52 17.84 -22.30
N VAL A 61 -33.23 17.53 -23.39
CA VAL A 61 -34.23 18.43 -23.96
C VAL A 61 -35.49 18.38 -23.11
N ILE A 62 -35.86 19.52 -22.53
CA ILE A 62 -37.06 19.63 -21.68
C ILE A 62 -38.29 19.96 -22.53
N ASP A 63 -38.14 20.90 -23.47
CA ASP A 63 -39.24 21.49 -24.24
C ASP A 63 -38.66 22.09 -25.53
N LYS A 64 -39.42 22.03 -26.63
CA LYS A 64 -39.03 22.58 -27.95
C LYS A 64 -40.19 23.35 -28.57
N THR A 65 -39.93 24.60 -28.91
CA THR A 65 -40.80 25.42 -29.77
C THR A 65 -40.13 25.66 -31.13
N GLU A 66 -40.85 26.25 -32.09
CA GLU A 66 -40.29 26.58 -33.41
C GLU A 66 -39.06 27.51 -33.35
N LYS A 67 -38.88 28.28 -32.26
CA LYS A 67 -37.83 29.31 -32.14
C LYS A 67 -36.85 29.08 -31.00
N GLU A 68 -37.17 28.18 -30.06
CA GLU A 68 -36.40 28.02 -28.82
C GLU A 68 -36.39 26.55 -28.39
N ILE A 69 -35.22 26.08 -27.92
CA ILE A 69 -35.08 24.78 -27.26
C ILE A 69 -34.68 25.02 -25.80
N ARG A 70 -35.44 24.42 -24.87
CA ARG A 70 -35.12 24.41 -23.45
C ARG A 70 -34.35 23.15 -23.09
N LEU A 71 -33.22 23.34 -22.43
CA LEU A 71 -32.25 22.29 -22.15
C LEU A 71 -31.91 22.28 -20.66
N LYS A 72 -31.84 21.07 -20.09
CA LYS A 72 -31.40 20.82 -18.72
C LYS A 72 -29.97 20.29 -18.72
N LYS A 73 -29.03 20.98 -18.07
CA LYS A 73 -27.67 20.46 -17.89
C LYS A 73 -27.65 19.30 -16.90
N LEU A 74 -27.10 18.17 -17.35
CA LEU A 74 -26.91 16.97 -16.53
C LEU A 74 -25.47 16.90 -15.97
N PHE A 75 -24.45 17.27 -16.75
CA PHE A 75 -23.07 17.37 -16.27
C PHE A 75 -22.15 18.20 -17.18
N GLU A 76 -20.95 18.46 -16.69
CA GLU A 76 -19.80 19.04 -17.40
C GLU A 76 -18.53 18.29 -16.99
N ILE A 77 -17.69 17.96 -17.97
CA ILE A 77 -16.40 17.29 -17.78
C ILE A 77 -15.35 17.99 -18.63
N GLU A 78 -14.25 18.41 -18.01
CA GLU A 78 -13.04 18.83 -18.70
C GLU A 78 -12.08 17.64 -18.81
N LYS A 79 -12.13 16.94 -19.95
CA LYS A 79 -11.30 15.78 -20.27
C LYS A 79 -11.20 15.64 -21.77
N SER A 80 -9.98 15.55 -22.28
CA SER A 80 -9.78 15.24 -23.69
C SER A 80 -9.95 13.75 -23.92
N ILE A 81 -10.91 13.41 -24.76
CA ILE A 81 -11.03 12.08 -25.37
C ILE A 81 -10.61 12.26 -26.83
N ASN A 82 -9.77 11.37 -27.37
CA ASN A 82 -9.30 11.43 -28.77
C ASN A 82 -10.43 11.08 -29.76
N TYR A 83 -11.58 11.73 -29.63
CA TYR A 83 -12.77 11.58 -30.45
C TYR A 83 -12.99 12.90 -31.18
N LYS A 84 -12.81 12.90 -32.51
CA LYS A 84 -12.96 14.10 -33.34
C LYS A 84 -14.34 14.13 -33.98
N ILE A 85 -15.00 15.29 -33.89
CA ILE A 85 -16.18 15.60 -34.67
C ILE A 85 -15.69 16.42 -35.88
N ASP A 86 -15.99 15.95 -37.08
CA ASP A 86 -15.33 16.44 -38.31
C ASP A 86 -15.72 17.87 -38.71
N GLU A 87 -16.77 18.48 -38.13
CA GLU A 87 -17.24 19.84 -38.48
C GLU A 87 -17.78 20.64 -37.27
N GLU A 88 -17.37 21.91 -37.14
CA GLU A 88 -17.92 22.87 -36.16
C GLU A 88 -19.39 23.20 -36.48
N GLY A 89 -20.28 23.08 -35.50
CA GLY A 89 -21.71 23.35 -35.65
C GLY A 89 -22.50 22.20 -36.28
N PHE A 90 -21.90 21.03 -36.52
CA PHE A 90 -22.59 19.87 -37.07
C PHE A 90 -23.27 19.03 -35.97
N ILE A 91 -24.53 18.64 -36.19
CA ILE A 91 -25.31 17.78 -35.29
C ILE A 91 -25.36 16.39 -35.92
N GLN A 92 -24.85 15.39 -35.20
CA GLN A 92 -24.88 14.00 -35.66
C GLN A 92 -25.69 13.15 -34.69
N GLU A 93 -26.72 12.46 -35.19
CA GLU A 93 -27.38 11.38 -34.44
C GLU A 93 -26.40 10.22 -34.31
N ILE A 94 -26.17 9.77 -33.08
CA ILE A 94 -25.27 8.67 -32.76
C ILE A 94 -26.07 7.52 -32.14
N THR A 95 -25.57 6.31 -32.28
CA THR A 95 -26.20 5.14 -31.66
C THR A 95 -26.05 5.21 -30.13
N LYS A 96 -26.94 4.52 -29.41
CA LYS A 96 -26.83 4.39 -27.95
C LYS A 96 -25.48 3.82 -27.52
N LEU A 97 -24.94 2.86 -28.27
CA LEU A 97 -23.64 2.25 -27.99
C LEU A 97 -22.50 3.26 -28.12
N GLU A 98 -22.53 4.12 -29.15
CA GLU A 98 -21.53 5.18 -29.33
C GLU A 98 -21.64 6.23 -28.22
N PHE A 99 -22.87 6.65 -27.87
CA PHE A 99 -23.12 7.55 -26.76
C PHE A 99 -22.60 7.00 -25.43
N ASP A 100 -22.91 5.74 -25.12
CA ASP A 100 -22.46 5.07 -23.91
C ASP A 100 -20.94 4.87 -23.90
N THR A 101 -20.32 4.63 -25.07
CA THR A 101 -18.86 4.51 -25.20
C THR A 101 -18.17 5.85 -24.93
N ILE A 102 -18.67 6.94 -25.51
CA ILE A 102 -18.13 8.28 -25.31
C ILE A 102 -18.32 8.69 -23.85
N ARG A 103 -19.51 8.44 -23.29
CA ARG A 103 -19.79 8.67 -21.87
C ARG A 103 -18.85 7.84 -20.99
N TYR A 104 -18.68 6.56 -21.26
CA TYR A 104 -17.73 5.72 -20.52
C TYR A 104 -16.31 6.28 -20.59
N GLN A 105 -15.86 6.75 -21.75
CA GLN A 105 -14.53 7.36 -21.88
C GLN A 105 -14.41 8.67 -21.09
N LEU A 106 -15.44 9.52 -21.09
CA LEU A 106 -15.46 10.76 -20.30
C LEU A 106 -15.42 10.48 -18.79
N PHE A 107 -16.22 9.53 -18.31
CA PHE A 107 -16.36 9.22 -16.88
C PHE A 107 -15.39 8.15 -16.36
N SER A 108 -14.66 7.45 -17.23
CA SER A 108 -13.65 6.47 -16.83
C SER A 108 -12.61 7.14 -15.92
N GLY A 109 -12.60 6.76 -14.64
CA GLY A 109 -11.71 7.32 -13.62
C GLY A 109 -12.38 8.22 -12.57
N PHE A 110 -13.67 8.58 -12.71
CA PHE A 110 -14.44 9.21 -11.63
C PHE A 110 -15.27 8.16 -10.91
N ASN A 111 -14.96 7.82 -9.66
CA ASN A 111 -15.83 6.99 -8.82
C ASN A 111 -16.11 7.69 -7.49
N SER A 112 -17.37 8.06 -7.25
CA SER A 112 -18.18 7.49 -6.16
C SER A 112 -19.58 8.11 -6.08
N VAL A 113 -20.48 7.34 -5.46
CA VAL A 113 -21.81 7.63 -4.92
C VAL A 113 -22.98 7.11 -5.77
N ASP A 114 -23.45 5.93 -5.35
CA ASP A 114 -24.81 5.45 -5.56
C ASP A 114 -25.84 6.48 -5.08
N SER A 115 -26.87 6.76 -5.88
CA SER A 115 -28.28 6.49 -5.51
C SER A 115 -29.29 7.10 -6.50
N ILE A 116 -30.32 6.28 -6.82
CA ILE A 116 -31.70 6.62 -7.24
C ILE A 116 -31.85 7.04 -8.72
N SER A 117 -32.64 6.40 -9.60
CA SER A 117 -33.67 5.33 -9.54
C SER A 117 -34.18 5.12 -10.99
N LYS A 118 -34.84 4.06 -11.46
CA LYS A 118 -35.65 3.02 -10.81
C LYS A 118 -36.04 1.93 -11.86
N VAL A 119 -36.22 0.71 -11.35
CA VAL A 119 -37.06 -0.40 -11.87
C VAL A 119 -36.49 -1.26 -13.03
N ASN A 120 -35.78 -2.35 -12.66
CA ASN A 120 -35.94 -3.75 -13.14
C ASN A 120 -34.67 -4.61 -13.39
N ASN A 121 -33.44 -4.08 -13.43
CA ASN A 121 -32.33 -4.86 -14.03
C ASN A 121 -31.27 -5.46 -13.09
N ASN A 122 -31.57 -5.76 -11.81
CA ASN A 122 -30.58 -6.41 -10.92
C ASN A 122 -30.69 -7.95 -10.84
N LEU A 123 -31.85 -8.53 -11.16
CA LEU A 123 -32.04 -9.99 -11.17
C LEU A 123 -31.36 -10.65 -12.37
N ASP A 124 -31.39 -10.00 -13.54
CA ASP A 124 -30.88 -10.59 -14.78
C ASP A 124 -29.34 -10.69 -14.81
N LYS A 125 -28.63 -9.77 -14.16
CA LYS A 125 -27.16 -9.69 -14.27
C LYS A 125 -26.44 -10.86 -13.59
N LEU A 126 -26.81 -11.22 -12.34
CA LEU A 126 -26.16 -12.32 -11.64
C LEU A 126 -26.51 -13.68 -12.27
N ARG A 127 -27.76 -13.81 -12.71
CA ARG A 127 -28.27 -14.98 -13.43
C ARG A 127 -27.56 -15.17 -14.76
N ASP A 128 -27.43 -14.13 -15.57
CA ASP A 128 -26.74 -14.20 -16.87
C ASP A 128 -25.24 -14.52 -16.73
N GLU A 129 -24.58 -13.92 -15.74
CA GLU A 129 -23.18 -14.21 -15.45
C GLU A 129 -22.96 -15.67 -15.04
N PHE A 130 -23.85 -16.23 -14.20
CA PHE A 130 -23.81 -17.63 -13.84
C PHE A 130 -24.07 -18.55 -15.04
N ILE A 131 -25.08 -18.23 -15.87
CA ILE A 131 -25.39 -19.02 -17.07
C ILE A 131 -24.18 -19.09 -18.01
N ASN A 132 -23.51 -17.97 -18.24
CA ASN A 132 -22.30 -17.92 -19.05
C ASN A 132 -21.18 -18.78 -18.45
N TRP A 133 -20.94 -18.65 -17.14
CA TRP A 133 -19.93 -19.42 -16.40
C TRP A 133 -20.22 -20.92 -16.41
N PHE A 134 -21.49 -21.32 -16.31
CA PHE A 134 -21.91 -22.71 -16.28
C PHE A 134 -21.77 -23.38 -17.65
N ILE A 135 -22.16 -22.68 -18.73
CA ILE A 135 -22.07 -23.19 -20.10
C ILE A 135 -20.61 -23.39 -20.52
N ASP A 136 -19.71 -22.47 -20.18
CA ASP A 136 -18.27 -22.57 -20.51
C ASP A 136 -17.60 -23.81 -19.86
N ARG A 137 -18.21 -24.34 -18.79
CA ARG A 137 -17.69 -25.48 -18.03
C ARG A 137 -18.47 -26.78 -18.25
N ASP A 138 -19.61 -26.74 -18.93
CA ASP A 138 -20.37 -27.93 -19.30
C ASP A 138 -19.66 -28.67 -20.45
N GLY A 139 -19.28 -29.93 -20.22
CA GLY A 139 -18.59 -30.77 -21.23
C GLY A 139 -17.10 -31.05 -20.98
N ASN A 140 -16.47 -30.43 -19.97
CA ASN A 140 -15.14 -30.86 -19.50
C ASN A 140 -15.22 -32.16 -18.70
N SER A 141 -14.24 -33.06 -18.88
CA SER A 141 -14.27 -34.52 -18.62
C SER A 141 -14.54 -35.01 -17.18
N HIS A 142 -14.91 -34.13 -16.25
CA HIS A 142 -15.20 -34.47 -14.85
C HIS A 142 -16.49 -33.83 -14.29
N ASN A 143 -17.37 -33.25 -15.14
CA ASN A 143 -18.65 -32.69 -14.68
C ASN A 143 -19.83 -33.65 -14.89
N TYR A 144 -20.65 -33.79 -13.84
CA TYR A 144 -21.81 -34.70 -13.71
C TYR A 144 -22.89 -34.55 -14.80
N PHE A 145 -22.81 -33.50 -15.62
CA PHE A 145 -23.83 -33.09 -16.60
C PHE A 145 -23.45 -33.38 -18.07
N SER A 146 -22.39 -34.15 -18.35
CA SER A 146 -21.97 -34.68 -19.67
C SER A 146 -22.71 -34.11 -20.90
N GLY A 147 -22.54 -32.82 -21.19
CA GLY A 147 -22.98 -32.15 -22.42
C GLY A 147 -24.50 -31.95 -22.59
N GLN A 148 -25.33 -32.08 -21.54
CA GLN A 148 -26.79 -31.93 -21.67
C GLN A 148 -27.25 -30.48 -21.94
N PHE A 149 -26.45 -29.46 -21.58
CA PHE A 149 -26.79 -28.04 -21.74
C PHE A 149 -25.88 -27.31 -22.74
N SER A 150 -24.75 -27.92 -23.12
CA SER A 150 -23.78 -27.43 -24.12
C SER A 150 -24.36 -27.04 -25.50
N SER A 151 -25.61 -27.41 -25.81
CA SER A 151 -26.29 -27.08 -27.07
C SER A 151 -27.52 -26.18 -26.95
N SER A 152 -27.91 -25.69 -25.75
CA SER A 152 -29.08 -24.79 -25.62
C SER A 152 -29.09 -23.97 -24.31
N ARG A 153 -28.58 -22.73 -24.35
CA ARG A 153 -28.72 -21.70 -23.29
C ARG A 153 -30.15 -21.61 -22.75
N GLU A 154 -31.13 -21.69 -23.65
CA GLU A 154 -32.56 -21.63 -23.37
C GLU A 154 -33.05 -22.75 -22.43
N ARG A 155 -32.46 -23.95 -22.50
CA ARG A 155 -32.83 -25.07 -21.62
C ARG A 155 -32.36 -24.85 -20.19
N LEU A 156 -31.18 -24.25 -20.02
CA LEU A 156 -30.65 -23.89 -18.70
C LEU A 156 -31.46 -22.75 -18.08
N ILE A 157 -31.82 -21.74 -18.87
CA ILE A 157 -32.70 -20.64 -18.44
C ILE A 157 -34.02 -21.19 -17.92
N HIS A 158 -34.68 -22.05 -18.69
CA HIS A 158 -35.98 -22.65 -18.31
C HIS A 158 -35.90 -23.54 -17.07
N GLU A 159 -34.81 -24.30 -16.90
CA GLU A 159 -34.61 -25.12 -15.71
C GLU A 159 -34.35 -24.26 -14.47
N LEU A 160 -33.59 -23.16 -14.62
CA LEU A 160 -33.33 -22.19 -13.54
C LEU A 160 -34.59 -21.44 -13.14
N GLU A 161 -35.44 -21.04 -14.09
CA GLU A 161 -36.74 -20.39 -13.82
C GLU A 161 -37.61 -21.26 -12.92
N LYS A 162 -37.81 -22.53 -13.29
CA LYS A 162 -38.59 -23.47 -12.49
C LYS A 162 -37.95 -23.77 -11.13
N THR A 163 -36.62 -23.78 -11.08
CA THR A 163 -35.89 -23.99 -9.83
C THR A 163 -36.08 -22.79 -8.90
N GLU A 164 -36.05 -21.58 -9.43
CA GLU A 164 -36.24 -20.34 -8.67
C GLU A 164 -37.68 -20.21 -8.16
N GLU A 165 -38.69 -20.53 -8.99
CA GLU A 165 -40.11 -20.52 -8.57
C GLU A 165 -40.35 -21.40 -7.32
N VAL A 166 -39.87 -22.65 -7.33
CA VAL A 166 -40.07 -23.58 -6.21
C VAL A 166 -39.21 -23.20 -5.00
N TYR A 167 -38.02 -22.63 -5.24
CA TYR A 167 -37.16 -22.17 -4.15
C TYR A 167 -37.75 -20.96 -3.44
N GLU A 168 -38.28 -19.98 -4.20
CA GLU A 168 -38.91 -18.78 -3.66
C GLU A 168 -40.21 -19.13 -2.91
N GLU A 169 -40.98 -20.12 -3.39
CA GLU A 169 -42.17 -20.62 -2.69
C GLU A 169 -41.85 -21.19 -1.30
N GLU A 170 -40.73 -21.89 -1.13
CA GLU A 170 -40.35 -22.47 0.17
C GLU A 170 -39.62 -21.48 1.09
N PHE A 171 -38.70 -20.69 0.55
CA PHE A 171 -37.73 -19.92 1.34
C PHE A 171 -37.97 -18.40 1.33
N ASP A 172 -39.03 -17.91 0.68
CA ASP A 172 -39.39 -16.49 0.55
C ASP A 172 -38.19 -15.62 0.13
N SER A 173 -37.31 -16.18 -0.71
CA SER A 173 -36.06 -15.56 -1.12
C SER A 173 -35.64 -16.04 -2.51
N LYS A 174 -35.01 -15.14 -3.27
CA LYS A 174 -34.58 -15.42 -4.64
C LYS A 174 -33.17 -15.98 -4.71
N ILE A 175 -32.94 -16.90 -5.63
CA ILE A 175 -31.64 -17.58 -5.81
C ILE A 175 -30.60 -16.60 -6.36
N PHE A 176 -31.02 -15.71 -7.27
CA PHE A 176 -30.13 -14.76 -7.95
C PHE A 176 -30.15 -13.35 -7.36
N SER A 177 -30.66 -13.18 -6.14
CA SER A 177 -30.73 -11.88 -5.47
C SER A 177 -29.94 -11.81 -4.16
N THR A 178 -29.24 -10.70 -3.99
CA THR A 178 -28.53 -10.32 -2.75
C THR A 178 -29.35 -9.37 -1.87
N ASP A 179 -30.67 -9.30 -2.02
CA ASP A 179 -31.52 -8.31 -1.32
C ASP A 179 -31.38 -8.33 0.22
N ASP A 180 -30.82 -9.39 0.81
CA ASP A 180 -30.57 -9.54 2.26
C ASP A 180 -29.12 -9.26 2.69
N GLY A 181 -28.21 -8.86 1.79
CA GLY A 181 -26.80 -8.65 2.14
C GLY A 181 -25.83 -8.64 0.96
N ASP A 182 -24.60 -9.06 1.19
CA ASP A 182 -23.57 -9.20 0.15
C ASP A 182 -23.52 -10.63 -0.43
N ILE A 183 -22.58 -10.89 -1.36
CA ILE A 183 -22.42 -12.22 -1.97
C ILE A 183 -22.11 -13.29 -0.92
N GLN A 184 -21.40 -12.93 0.16
CA GLN A 184 -21.09 -13.84 1.27
C GLN A 184 -22.37 -14.28 1.99
N SER A 185 -23.25 -13.33 2.29
CA SER A 185 -24.55 -13.59 2.92
C SER A 185 -25.46 -14.47 2.04
N LEU A 186 -25.43 -14.26 0.72
CA LEU A 186 -26.14 -15.10 -0.25
C LEU A 186 -25.64 -16.56 -0.24
N ILE A 187 -24.32 -16.76 -0.18
CA ILE A 187 -23.73 -18.10 -0.12
C ILE A 187 -24.17 -18.84 1.15
N GLU A 188 -24.10 -18.18 2.31
CA GLU A 188 -24.49 -18.77 3.60
C GLU A 188 -25.97 -19.17 3.61
N ARG A 189 -26.85 -18.33 3.06
CA ARG A 189 -28.28 -18.63 2.89
C ARG A 189 -28.50 -19.84 2.00
N LEU A 190 -27.84 -19.89 0.83
CA LEU A 190 -27.96 -21.00 -0.11
C LEU A 190 -27.46 -22.31 0.50
N GLU A 191 -26.31 -22.31 1.18
CA GLU A 191 -25.78 -23.50 1.84
C GLU A 191 -26.70 -24.02 2.95
N ASN A 192 -27.27 -23.12 3.76
CA ASN A 192 -28.21 -23.48 4.81
C ASN A 192 -29.50 -24.08 4.23
N ASN A 193 -30.12 -23.40 3.25
CA ASN A 193 -31.37 -23.87 2.64
C ASN A 193 -31.18 -25.19 1.87
N LEU A 194 -30.05 -25.36 1.18
CA LEU A 194 -29.73 -26.60 0.47
C LEU A 194 -29.31 -27.75 1.39
N SER A 195 -29.03 -27.50 2.68
CA SER A 195 -28.69 -28.58 3.62
C SER A 195 -29.92 -29.38 4.10
N LYS A 196 -31.12 -28.80 3.99
CA LYS A 196 -32.38 -29.42 4.38
C LYS A 196 -32.74 -30.56 3.41
N ASN A 197 -33.02 -31.75 3.94
CA ASN A 197 -33.42 -32.93 3.16
C ASN A 197 -34.93 -33.24 3.30
N GLU A 198 -35.71 -32.19 3.44
CA GLU A 198 -37.15 -32.16 3.60
C GLU A 198 -37.66 -30.82 3.04
N GLY A 199 -38.96 -30.72 2.75
CA GLY A 199 -39.56 -29.51 2.18
C GLY A 199 -39.80 -29.56 0.67
N LEU A 200 -40.55 -28.58 0.17
CA LEU A 200 -41.08 -28.51 -1.19
C LEU A 200 -39.97 -28.55 -2.26
N PHE A 201 -38.87 -27.84 -2.04
CA PHE A 201 -37.72 -27.76 -2.91
C PHE A 201 -36.91 -29.06 -2.92
N TYR A 202 -36.79 -29.74 -1.76
CA TYR A 202 -36.16 -31.06 -1.71
C TYR A 202 -37.00 -32.10 -2.47
N GLU A 203 -38.31 -32.12 -2.27
CA GLU A 203 -39.23 -33.01 -2.97
C GLU A 203 -39.24 -32.76 -4.49
N TYR A 204 -39.35 -31.50 -4.91
CA TYR A 204 -39.22 -31.08 -6.30
C TYR A 204 -37.90 -31.54 -6.92
N SER A 205 -36.79 -31.33 -6.21
CA SER A 205 -35.48 -31.76 -6.67
C SER A 205 -35.38 -33.28 -6.74
N SER A 206 -35.95 -34.02 -5.79
CA SER A 206 -35.93 -35.50 -5.76
C SER A 206 -36.74 -36.12 -6.90
N GLY A 207 -37.80 -35.45 -7.34
CA GLY A 207 -38.60 -35.83 -8.52
C GLY A 207 -37.89 -35.60 -9.86
N LYS A 208 -36.71 -34.97 -9.85
CA LYS A 208 -35.84 -34.79 -11.02
C LYS A 208 -34.65 -35.73 -10.92
N SER A 209 -34.17 -36.22 -12.07
CA SER A 209 -33.02 -37.12 -12.13
C SER A 209 -31.82 -36.56 -11.33
N ASN A 210 -31.36 -37.34 -10.36
CA ASN A 210 -30.18 -37.07 -9.51
C ASN A 210 -30.20 -35.72 -8.78
N HIS A 211 -31.34 -35.26 -8.28
CA HIS A 211 -31.44 -33.97 -7.58
C HIS A 211 -30.90 -32.79 -8.40
N ARG A 212 -31.11 -32.83 -9.72
CA ARG A 212 -30.57 -31.86 -10.69
C ARG A 212 -30.74 -30.39 -10.28
N PRO A 213 -31.92 -29.91 -9.83
CA PRO A 213 -32.09 -28.53 -9.36
C PRO A 213 -31.10 -28.15 -8.24
N ARG A 214 -30.99 -28.98 -7.19
CA ARG A 214 -30.02 -28.78 -6.09
C ARG A 214 -28.58 -28.86 -6.55
N ALA A 215 -28.29 -29.71 -7.53
CA ALA A 215 -26.94 -29.85 -8.08
C ALA A 215 -26.52 -28.61 -8.89
N ILE A 216 -27.42 -27.99 -9.67
CA ILE A 216 -27.15 -26.77 -10.45
C ILE A 216 -26.83 -25.57 -9.53
N ILE A 217 -27.58 -25.40 -8.44
CA ILE A 217 -27.36 -24.29 -7.50
C ILE A 217 -26.41 -24.63 -6.33
N GLY A 218 -25.87 -25.85 -6.31
CA GLY A 218 -25.08 -26.39 -5.20
C GLY A 218 -23.58 -26.06 -5.25
N LYS A 219 -22.83 -26.65 -4.30
CA LYS A 219 -21.42 -26.35 -4.00
C LYS A 219 -20.45 -26.42 -5.18
N ASN A 220 -20.73 -27.26 -6.18
CA ASN A 220 -19.85 -27.45 -7.33
C ASN A 220 -20.16 -26.52 -8.51
N ASN A 221 -21.28 -25.79 -8.46
CA ASN A 221 -21.78 -24.97 -9.56
C ASN A 221 -22.06 -23.54 -9.07
N TYR A 222 -23.31 -23.14 -8.84
CA TYR A 222 -23.63 -21.74 -8.52
C TYR A 222 -22.90 -21.21 -7.29
N ILE A 223 -22.83 -21.99 -6.19
CA ILE A 223 -22.07 -21.57 -5.00
C ILE A 223 -20.57 -21.41 -5.33
N LYS A 224 -19.99 -22.28 -6.16
CA LYS A 224 -18.61 -22.15 -6.63
C LYS A 224 -18.41 -20.88 -7.45
N PHE A 225 -19.35 -20.56 -8.35
CA PHE A 225 -19.35 -19.31 -9.11
C PHE A 225 -19.37 -18.08 -8.20
N LEU A 226 -20.19 -18.10 -7.14
CA LEU A 226 -20.25 -16.99 -6.18
C LEU A 226 -18.93 -16.82 -5.40
N TYR A 227 -18.28 -17.91 -5.00
CA TYR A 227 -16.94 -17.87 -4.40
C TYR A 227 -15.88 -17.32 -5.37
N GLU A 228 -15.85 -17.79 -6.61
CA GLU A 228 -14.93 -17.27 -7.64
C GLU A 228 -15.16 -15.77 -7.92
N LYS A 229 -16.41 -15.31 -7.81
CA LYS A 229 -16.77 -13.89 -7.96
C LYS A 229 -16.33 -13.05 -6.76
N LEU A 230 -16.35 -13.60 -5.54
CA LEU A 230 -15.77 -12.96 -4.34
C LEU A 230 -14.25 -12.83 -4.48
N GLU A 231 -13.56 -13.88 -4.90
CA GLU A 231 -12.11 -13.86 -5.17
C GLU A 231 -11.74 -12.88 -6.31
N GLY A 232 -12.55 -12.83 -7.37
CA GLY A 232 -12.41 -11.89 -8.48
C GLY A 232 -12.57 -10.43 -8.08
N LYS A 233 -13.50 -10.09 -7.18
CA LYS A 233 -13.67 -8.73 -6.65
C LYS A 233 -12.49 -8.29 -5.78
N GLN A 234 -11.89 -9.21 -5.02
CA GLN A 234 -10.67 -8.93 -4.24
C GLN A 234 -9.44 -8.72 -5.14
N LYS A 235 -9.36 -9.43 -6.28
CA LYS A 235 -8.39 -9.16 -7.36
C LYS A 235 -8.62 -7.82 -8.09
N ILE A 236 -9.87 -7.46 -8.38
CA ILE A 236 -10.18 -6.21 -9.10
C ILE A 236 -9.99 -4.98 -8.19
N ALA A 237 -10.26 -5.10 -6.88
CA ALA A 237 -9.92 -4.09 -5.89
C ALA A 237 -8.40 -3.85 -5.76
N SER A 238 -7.58 -4.85 -6.09
CA SER A 238 -6.12 -4.70 -6.18
C SER A 238 -5.63 -4.23 -7.56
N GLU A 239 -6.42 -4.38 -8.63
CA GLU A 239 -6.07 -3.93 -9.99
C GLU A 239 -6.51 -2.49 -10.33
N THR A 240 -7.45 -1.88 -9.60
CA THR A 240 -7.97 -0.52 -9.89
C THR A 240 -7.12 0.64 -9.35
N LYS A 241 -5.95 0.38 -8.76
CA LYS A 241 -4.94 1.39 -8.40
C LYS A 241 -3.74 1.44 -9.35
N LYS A 242 -3.88 0.99 -10.60
CA LYS A 242 -2.89 1.30 -11.65
C LYS A 242 -2.99 2.77 -12.04
N ILE A 243 -2.38 3.64 -11.24
CA ILE A 243 -1.92 4.93 -11.76
C ILE A 243 -0.85 4.57 -12.77
N ASN A 244 -1.16 4.63 -14.07
CA ASN A 244 -0.16 4.57 -15.13
C ASN A 244 0.73 5.81 -14.99
N ILE A 245 1.71 5.74 -14.09
CA ILE A 245 2.78 6.71 -13.94
C ILE A 245 3.74 6.45 -15.10
N THR A 246 3.32 6.86 -16.31
CA THR A 246 4.23 7.23 -17.41
C THR A 246 4.81 8.62 -17.11
N SER A 247 5.20 8.88 -15.85
CA SER A 247 5.89 10.11 -15.52
C SER A 247 7.36 9.95 -15.88
N ASN A 248 7.94 10.99 -16.46
CA ASN A 248 9.39 11.14 -16.50
C ASN A 248 9.93 10.98 -15.07
N GLN A 249 10.72 9.92 -14.83
CA GLN A 249 11.39 9.72 -13.55
C GLN A 249 12.25 10.96 -13.27
N ILE A 250 12.16 11.47 -12.05
CA ILE A 250 12.90 12.66 -11.60
C ILE A 250 13.93 12.27 -10.54
N ALA A 251 14.88 13.16 -10.28
CA ALA A 251 15.83 12.98 -9.20
C ALA A 251 15.11 12.84 -7.85
N PHE A 252 15.66 12.01 -6.98
CA PHE A 252 15.12 11.84 -5.63
C PHE A 252 15.35 13.11 -4.82
N ASP A 253 14.28 13.65 -4.25
CA ASP A 253 14.32 14.83 -3.38
C ASP A 253 13.66 14.52 -2.04
N ILE A 254 14.47 14.56 -0.98
CA ILE A 254 13.98 14.33 0.39
C ILE A 254 13.09 15.46 0.90
N GLN A 255 13.28 16.69 0.41
CA GLN A 255 12.50 17.84 0.86
C GLN A 255 11.03 17.70 0.43
N SER A 256 10.78 17.11 -0.75
CA SER A 256 9.45 16.72 -1.19
C SER A 256 8.76 15.77 -0.19
N PHE A 257 9.46 14.75 0.31
CA PHE A 257 8.91 13.86 1.33
C PHE A 257 8.66 14.59 2.66
N GLN A 258 9.63 15.37 3.15
CA GLN A 258 9.50 16.17 4.37
C GLN A 258 8.29 17.13 4.31
N LYS A 259 8.08 17.82 3.18
CA LYS A 259 6.94 18.71 2.96
C LYS A 259 5.62 17.96 2.92
N THR A 260 5.59 16.79 2.28
CA THR A 260 4.38 15.96 2.20
C THR A 260 3.99 15.44 3.58
N CYS A 261 4.94 14.98 4.40
CA CYS A 261 4.72 14.62 5.80
C CYS A 261 4.08 15.78 6.59
N LYS A 262 4.64 16.99 6.50
CA LYS A 262 4.10 18.19 7.16
C LYS A 262 2.66 18.50 6.70
N THR A 263 2.37 18.31 5.41
CA THR A 263 1.03 18.53 4.82
C THR A 263 0.02 17.48 5.27
N ALA A 264 0.47 16.23 5.44
CA ALA A 264 -0.33 15.12 5.96
C ALA A 264 -0.60 15.20 7.48
N GLY A 265 -0.07 16.23 8.17
CA GLY A 265 -0.22 16.40 9.62
C GLY A 265 0.81 15.63 10.45
N LEU A 266 1.82 15.03 9.82
CA LEU A 266 2.88 14.30 10.53
C LEU A 266 3.97 15.27 11.02
N VAL A 267 4.25 15.22 12.33
CA VAL A 267 5.23 16.10 12.99
C VAL A 267 6.52 15.30 13.25
N TYR A 268 7.40 15.29 12.26
CA TYR A 268 8.76 14.74 12.38
C TYR A 268 9.80 15.82 12.12
N THR A 269 10.97 15.71 12.75
CA THR A 269 12.11 16.55 12.42
C THR A 269 12.69 16.16 11.07
N ASP A 270 13.18 17.15 10.34
CA ASP A 270 13.83 16.94 9.04
C ASP A 270 15.05 16.01 9.21
N THR A 271 15.81 16.15 10.31
CA THR A 271 16.92 15.24 10.68
C THR A 271 16.48 13.78 10.86
N LEU A 272 15.34 13.52 11.50
CA LEU A 272 14.81 12.15 11.67
C LEU A 272 14.45 11.54 10.31
N ILE A 273 13.80 12.31 9.44
CA ILE A 273 13.46 11.87 8.08
C ILE A 273 14.74 11.61 7.27
N THR A 274 15.73 12.51 7.33
CA THR A 274 17.03 12.34 6.65
C THR A 274 17.75 11.08 7.10
N ARG A 275 17.78 10.82 8.41
CA ARG A 275 18.33 9.58 8.98
C ARG A 275 17.60 8.34 8.48
N PHE A 276 16.27 8.37 8.47
CA PHE A 276 15.43 7.26 8.02
C PHE A 276 15.65 6.90 6.56
N VAL A 277 15.56 7.88 5.65
CA VAL A 277 15.75 7.66 4.21
C VAL A 277 17.19 7.24 3.90
N SER A 278 18.20 7.91 4.49
CA SER A 278 19.61 7.55 4.28
C SER A 278 19.91 6.13 4.78
N SER A 279 19.26 5.70 5.85
CA SER A 279 19.42 4.34 6.38
C SER A 279 18.87 3.28 5.42
N LEU A 280 17.72 3.54 4.78
CA LEU A 280 17.16 2.68 3.75
C LEU A 280 18.05 2.61 2.50
N LEU A 281 18.58 3.75 2.04
CA LEU A 281 19.51 3.80 0.90
C LEU A 281 20.83 3.07 1.20
N THR A 282 21.27 3.09 2.47
CA THR A 282 22.50 2.42 2.88
C THR A 282 22.33 0.90 2.91
N LYS A 283 21.19 0.43 3.40
CA LYS A 283 20.93 -1.00 3.59
C LYS A 283 19.42 -1.29 3.63
N PRO A 284 18.96 -2.38 3.00
CA PRO A 284 17.53 -2.72 2.92
C PRO A 284 16.96 -3.31 4.22
N PHE A 285 17.52 -2.97 5.39
CA PHE A 285 16.97 -3.36 6.68
C PHE A 285 17.18 -2.26 7.72
N VAL A 286 16.08 -1.69 8.22
CA VAL A 286 16.08 -0.60 9.21
C VAL A 286 15.18 -0.99 10.38
N ILE A 287 15.63 -0.68 11.59
CA ILE A 287 14.89 -0.87 12.83
C ILE A 287 14.57 0.50 13.43
N LEU A 288 13.29 0.76 13.68
CA LEU A 288 12.78 1.96 14.34
C LEU A 288 12.41 1.58 15.77
N THR A 289 13.08 2.18 16.75
CA THR A 289 12.88 1.88 18.17
C THR A 289 12.49 3.13 18.95
N GLY A 290 11.70 3.00 20.00
CA GLY A 290 11.29 4.12 20.84
C GLY A 290 10.00 3.83 21.61
N LEU A 291 9.54 4.83 22.37
CA LEU A 291 8.32 4.71 23.17
C LEU A 291 7.09 4.39 22.30
N SER A 292 6.11 3.72 22.88
CA SER A 292 4.80 3.51 22.25
C SER A 292 4.17 4.86 21.89
N GLY A 293 3.49 4.95 20.75
CA GLY A 293 2.89 6.21 20.26
C GLY A 293 3.85 7.28 19.72
N SER A 294 5.17 7.04 19.64
CA SER A 294 6.15 7.98 19.08
C SER A 294 6.12 8.15 17.55
N GLY A 295 5.22 7.45 16.85
CA GLY A 295 5.03 7.59 15.40
C GLY A 295 5.97 6.75 14.54
N LYS A 296 6.61 5.70 15.08
CA LYS A 296 7.53 4.79 14.33
C LYS A 296 6.86 4.16 13.11
N THR A 297 5.75 3.46 13.35
CA THR A 297 4.96 2.78 12.31
C THR A 297 4.37 3.78 11.33
N LYS A 298 3.97 4.97 11.81
CA LYS A 298 3.44 6.05 10.97
C LYS A 298 4.48 6.61 10.01
N LEU A 299 5.75 6.75 10.41
CA LEU A 299 6.81 7.20 9.48
C LEU A 299 7.04 6.16 8.39
N ALA A 300 7.10 4.88 8.76
CA ALA A 300 7.24 3.78 7.81
C ALA A 300 6.07 3.74 6.81
N GLN A 301 4.83 3.80 7.31
CA GLN A 301 3.61 3.88 6.50
C GLN A 301 3.64 5.09 5.56
N ALA A 302 4.00 6.26 6.07
CA ALA A 302 4.03 7.49 5.29
C ALA A 302 5.03 7.41 4.14
N PHE A 303 6.21 6.85 4.38
CA PHE A 303 7.21 6.70 3.33
C PHE A 303 6.79 5.72 2.25
N VAL A 304 6.28 4.54 2.62
CA VAL A 304 5.86 3.53 1.62
C VAL A 304 4.66 4.01 0.81
N GLN A 305 3.69 4.66 1.45
CA GLN A 305 2.55 5.27 0.75
C GLN A 305 2.99 6.40 -0.18
N TRP A 306 4.04 7.13 0.18
CA TRP A 306 4.59 8.22 -0.63
C TRP A 306 5.38 7.72 -1.85
N ILE A 307 6.29 6.77 -1.67
CA ILE A 307 7.22 6.31 -2.72
C ILE A 307 6.64 5.22 -3.63
N CYS A 308 5.66 4.44 -3.17
CA CYS A 308 5.06 3.37 -3.97
C CYS A 308 3.98 3.89 -4.93
N GLN A 309 3.91 3.27 -6.10
CA GLN A 309 2.87 3.49 -7.11
C GLN A 309 1.58 2.77 -6.73
N GLU A 310 1.71 1.60 -6.12
CA GLU A 310 0.61 0.71 -5.78
C GLU A 310 0.75 0.13 -4.37
N GLU A 311 -0.38 -0.23 -3.78
CA GLU A 311 -0.47 -0.88 -2.47
C GLU A 311 0.08 -2.32 -2.47
N SER A 312 0.11 -2.94 -3.64
CA SER A 312 0.72 -4.25 -3.88
C SER A 312 2.23 -4.26 -3.55
N GLN A 313 2.91 -3.11 -3.66
CA GLN A 313 4.36 -2.97 -3.41
C GLN A 313 4.76 -3.02 -1.93
N TYR A 314 3.82 -3.04 -0.98
CA TYR A 314 4.18 -3.15 0.44
C TYR A 314 3.24 -4.02 1.25
N ARG A 315 3.76 -4.59 2.35
CA ARG A 315 2.96 -5.28 3.37
C ARG A 315 3.34 -4.75 4.75
N ILE A 316 2.32 -4.52 5.58
CA ILE A 316 2.47 -4.14 6.98
C ILE A 316 1.92 -5.31 7.79
N ILE A 317 2.78 -5.95 8.56
CA ILE A 317 2.44 -7.17 9.28
C ILE A 317 2.73 -6.96 10.76
N PRO A 318 1.70 -7.00 11.63
CA PRO A 318 1.91 -7.06 13.07
C PRO A 318 2.50 -8.42 13.42
N VAL A 319 3.64 -8.42 14.10
CA VAL A 319 4.31 -9.65 14.52
C VAL A 319 3.55 -10.26 15.70
N GLY A 320 3.18 -11.53 15.60
CA GLY A 320 2.52 -12.26 16.68
C GLY A 320 3.48 -12.65 17.80
N ALA A 321 3.00 -12.72 19.04
CA ALA A 321 3.78 -13.13 20.21
C ALA A 321 4.17 -14.63 20.22
N ASP A 322 3.52 -15.43 19.38
CA ASP A 322 3.68 -16.87 19.23
C ASP A 322 4.57 -17.27 18.04
N TRP A 323 5.16 -16.29 17.35
CA TRP A 323 6.01 -16.52 16.19
C TRP A 323 7.35 -17.15 16.60
N THR A 324 7.43 -18.46 16.45
CA THR A 324 8.59 -19.27 16.88
C THR A 324 9.39 -19.86 15.72
N ASN A 325 8.90 -19.77 14.49
CA ASN A 325 9.51 -20.32 13.29
C ASN A 325 9.28 -19.39 12.08
N ARG A 326 9.79 -19.78 10.90
CA ARG A 326 9.70 -18.99 9.66
C ARG A 326 8.32 -18.98 9.00
N GLU A 327 7.40 -19.85 9.43
CA GLU A 327 6.13 -20.11 8.73
C GLU A 327 5.25 -18.87 8.58
N PRO A 328 5.13 -17.96 9.57
CA PRO A 328 4.33 -16.74 9.38
C PRO A 328 4.81 -15.82 8.25
N LEU A 329 6.08 -15.91 7.86
CA LEU A 329 6.65 -15.11 6.77
C LEU A 329 6.87 -15.90 5.48
N LEU A 330 7.17 -17.20 5.57
CA LEU A 330 7.59 -17.99 4.43
C LEU A 330 6.67 -19.17 4.13
N GLY A 331 5.75 -19.54 5.01
CA GLY A 331 4.90 -20.72 4.84
C GLY A 331 5.63 -22.05 5.02
N TYR A 332 5.01 -23.13 4.54
CA TYR A 332 5.53 -24.49 4.67
C TYR A 332 4.97 -25.45 3.58
N PRO A 333 5.69 -26.53 3.22
CA PRO A 333 5.15 -27.56 2.34
C PRO A 333 4.01 -28.33 3.00
N ASN A 334 2.93 -28.62 2.27
CA ASN A 334 1.78 -29.33 2.82
C ASN A 334 2.11 -30.82 3.03
N ALA A 335 2.06 -31.28 4.27
CA ALA A 335 2.37 -32.67 4.62
C ALA A 335 1.33 -33.69 4.11
N LEU A 336 0.09 -33.25 3.88
CA LEU A 336 -1.01 -34.11 3.39
C LEU A 336 -1.11 -34.14 1.86
N LYS A 337 -0.64 -33.08 1.20
CA LYS A 337 -0.62 -32.92 -0.26
C LYS A 337 0.78 -32.44 -0.69
N PRO A 338 1.73 -33.36 -0.90
CA PRO A 338 3.12 -33.00 -1.19
C PRO A 338 3.31 -32.06 -2.39
N GLU A 339 2.34 -32.06 -3.31
CA GLU A 339 2.23 -31.19 -4.49
C GLU A 339 1.86 -29.72 -4.18
N GLU A 340 1.56 -29.40 -2.92
CA GLU A 340 1.08 -28.09 -2.49
C GLU A 340 2.05 -27.43 -1.48
N TYR A 341 2.26 -26.14 -1.65
CA TYR A 341 2.92 -25.29 -0.66
C TYR A 341 1.92 -24.32 -0.03
N VAL A 342 1.82 -24.34 1.30
CA VAL A 342 0.92 -23.46 2.05
C VAL A 342 1.60 -22.11 2.21
N LYS A 343 1.13 -21.10 1.47
CA LYS A 343 1.58 -19.71 1.65
C LYS A 343 1.03 -19.16 2.97
N PRO A 344 1.77 -18.24 3.64
CA PRO A 344 1.25 -17.58 4.82
C PRO A 344 0.23 -16.49 4.44
N ASP A 345 -0.77 -16.29 5.30
CA ASP A 345 -1.75 -15.21 5.17
C ASP A 345 -1.13 -13.81 5.21
N SER A 346 0.13 -13.70 5.66
CA SER A 346 0.89 -12.45 5.69
C SER A 346 1.18 -11.86 4.31
N GLY A 347 1.08 -12.65 3.23
CA GLY A 347 1.29 -12.20 1.85
C GLY A 347 2.74 -11.85 1.51
N VAL A 348 3.70 -12.24 2.36
CA VAL A 348 5.14 -11.94 2.18
C VAL A 348 5.72 -12.64 0.96
N ILE A 349 5.33 -13.89 0.69
CA ILE A 349 5.77 -14.59 -0.54
C ILE A 349 5.30 -13.81 -1.77
N ASP A 350 4.04 -13.42 -1.82
CA ASP A 350 3.50 -12.71 -2.99
C ASP A 350 4.17 -11.35 -3.17
N LEU A 351 4.47 -10.63 -2.08
CA LEU A 351 5.26 -9.39 -2.11
C LEU A 351 6.66 -9.62 -2.70
N ILE A 352 7.35 -10.68 -2.30
CA ILE A 352 8.70 -11.01 -2.79
C ILE A 352 8.64 -11.39 -4.28
N LEU A 353 7.66 -12.20 -4.69
CA LEU A 353 7.46 -12.58 -6.09
C LEU A 353 7.16 -11.35 -6.96
N GLN A 354 6.35 -10.42 -6.45
CA GLN A 354 6.08 -9.16 -7.12
C GLN A 354 7.35 -8.29 -7.25
N ALA A 355 8.17 -8.22 -6.20
CA ALA A 355 9.43 -7.50 -6.22
C ALA A 355 10.43 -8.08 -7.23
N ILE A 356 10.47 -9.42 -7.38
CA ILE A 356 11.25 -10.10 -8.41
C ILE A 356 10.74 -9.76 -9.82
N ALA A 357 9.41 -9.75 -10.01
CA ALA A 357 8.79 -9.44 -11.29
C ALA A 357 8.95 -7.97 -11.71
N ASN A 358 9.08 -7.06 -10.74
CA ASN A 358 9.15 -5.61 -10.95
C ASN A 358 10.43 -5.00 -10.34
N PRO A 359 11.62 -5.30 -10.89
CA PRO A 359 12.91 -4.90 -10.30
C PRO A 359 13.13 -3.39 -10.26
N ASP A 360 12.47 -2.63 -11.14
CA ASP A 360 12.56 -1.17 -11.23
C ASP A 360 11.66 -0.43 -10.22
N LEU A 361 10.90 -1.17 -9.40
CA LEU A 361 10.02 -0.63 -8.37
C LEU A 361 10.46 -1.05 -6.98
N PRO A 362 10.57 -0.14 -6.00
CA PRO A 362 10.88 -0.52 -4.64
C PRO A 362 9.70 -1.24 -3.99
N HIS A 363 9.99 -2.22 -3.15
CA HIS A 363 9.01 -2.99 -2.40
C HIS A 363 9.35 -2.98 -0.92
N TYR A 364 8.35 -3.00 -0.04
CA TYR A 364 8.57 -2.79 1.39
C TYR A 364 7.84 -3.81 2.26
N LEU A 365 8.58 -4.41 3.18
CA LEU A 365 8.04 -5.25 4.25
C LEU A 365 8.17 -4.50 5.57
N ILE A 366 7.05 -4.10 6.17
CA ILE A 366 7.00 -3.48 7.49
C ILE A 366 6.57 -4.54 8.51
N LEU A 367 7.46 -4.83 9.47
CA LEU A 367 7.19 -5.71 10.60
C LEU A 367 6.90 -4.84 11.82
N ASP A 368 5.62 -4.72 12.16
CA ASP A 368 5.18 -3.93 13.30
C ASP A 368 5.35 -4.72 14.59
N GLU A 369 5.91 -4.08 15.62
CA GLU A 369 6.25 -4.71 16.91
C GLU A 369 7.15 -5.94 16.74
N MET A 370 8.21 -5.77 15.95
CA MET A 370 9.13 -6.84 15.55
C MET A 370 9.72 -7.62 16.74
N ASN A 371 9.87 -6.96 17.91
CA ASN A 371 10.38 -7.54 19.15
C ASN A 371 9.33 -8.26 20.02
N LEU A 372 8.07 -8.33 19.59
CA LEU A 372 7.06 -9.11 20.31
C LEU A 372 7.40 -10.60 20.35
N SER A 373 8.11 -11.09 19.33
CA SER A 373 8.71 -12.43 19.26
C SER A 373 10.22 -12.38 19.07
N HIS A 374 10.90 -13.51 19.32
CA HIS A 374 12.34 -13.64 19.08
C HIS A 374 12.66 -13.55 17.58
N VAL A 375 13.12 -12.37 17.14
CA VAL A 375 13.46 -12.08 15.74
C VAL A 375 14.40 -13.11 15.13
N GLU A 376 15.38 -13.62 15.88
CA GLU A 376 16.32 -14.61 15.33
C GLU A 376 15.67 -15.93 14.94
N ARG A 377 14.44 -16.21 15.38
CA ARG A 377 13.73 -17.46 15.07
C ARG A 377 12.92 -17.33 13.79
N TYR A 378 11.95 -16.41 13.77
CA TYR A 378 11.05 -16.28 12.63
C TYR A 378 11.68 -15.57 11.43
N PHE A 379 12.69 -14.74 11.68
CA PHE A 379 13.39 -13.95 10.65
C PHE A 379 14.76 -14.54 10.26
N ALA A 380 15.05 -15.77 10.70
CA ALA A 380 16.36 -16.41 10.55
C ALA A 380 16.83 -16.48 9.08
N ASP A 381 15.96 -16.91 8.18
CA ASP A 381 16.28 -17.07 6.75
C ASP A 381 16.63 -15.73 6.10
N PHE A 382 15.87 -14.66 6.39
CA PHE A 382 16.17 -13.31 5.91
C PHE A 382 17.53 -12.81 6.40
N LEU A 383 17.85 -13.01 7.69
CA LEU A 383 19.16 -12.65 8.24
C LEU A 383 20.30 -13.44 7.57
N SER A 384 20.05 -14.70 7.22
CA SER A 384 21.01 -15.57 6.54
C SER A 384 21.29 -15.09 5.12
N VAL A 385 20.25 -14.88 4.30
CA VAL A 385 20.43 -14.46 2.89
C VAL A 385 20.94 -13.03 2.74
N MET A 386 20.67 -12.15 3.71
CA MET A 386 21.34 -10.85 3.78
C MET A 386 22.87 -10.96 3.96
N GLU A 387 23.39 -12.11 4.44
CA GLU A 387 24.82 -12.41 4.52
C GLU A 387 25.35 -13.06 3.25
N SER A 388 24.76 -14.20 2.89
CA SER A 388 25.29 -15.10 1.87
C SER A 388 24.93 -14.64 0.46
N LYS A 389 23.83 -13.87 0.31
CA LYS A 389 23.16 -13.56 -0.96
C LYS A 389 22.66 -14.80 -1.71
N GLU A 390 22.50 -15.90 -0.99
CA GLU A 390 21.88 -17.12 -1.50
C GLU A 390 20.35 -16.99 -1.50
N GLU A 391 19.70 -18.00 -2.06
CA GLU A 391 18.24 -18.10 -2.08
C GLU A 391 17.75 -18.87 -0.84
N ILE A 392 16.56 -18.53 -0.35
CA ILE A 392 15.93 -19.23 0.77
C ILE A 392 15.33 -20.54 0.26
N PRO A 393 15.79 -21.73 0.70
CA PRO A 393 15.17 -22.98 0.31
C PRO A 393 13.82 -23.15 1.01
N LEU A 394 12.75 -23.25 0.22
CA LEU A 394 11.39 -23.47 0.70
C LEU A 394 11.04 -24.96 0.73
N TYR A 395 11.34 -25.68 -0.35
CA TYR A 395 11.07 -27.11 -0.53
C TYR A 395 11.98 -27.71 -1.63
N ALA A 396 11.89 -29.01 -1.88
CA ALA A 396 12.73 -29.68 -2.89
C ALA A 396 12.24 -29.43 -4.33
N GLU A 397 13.14 -29.22 -5.28
CA GLU A 397 12.76 -28.97 -6.68
C GLU A 397 11.91 -30.13 -7.25
N GLY A 398 10.86 -29.77 -8.00
CA GLY A 398 9.95 -30.73 -8.63
C GLY A 398 8.89 -31.34 -7.72
N THR A 399 8.73 -30.89 -6.47
CA THR A 399 7.70 -31.44 -5.57
C THR A 399 6.38 -30.69 -5.59
N VAL A 400 6.37 -29.36 -5.75
CA VAL A 400 5.17 -28.52 -5.66
C VAL A 400 4.85 -27.86 -7.01
N GLU A 401 3.56 -27.81 -7.36
CA GLU A 401 3.06 -27.26 -8.63
C GLU A 401 1.98 -26.16 -8.45
N ASN A 402 2.16 -25.24 -7.49
CA ASN A 402 1.20 -24.14 -7.21
C ASN A 402 1.75 -22.72 -7.40
N GLY A 403 2.86 -22.57 -8.14
CA GLY A 403 3.45 -21.29 -8.52
C GLY A 403 4.37 -20.62 -7.47
N VAL A 404 4.51 -21.20 -6.27
CA VAL A 404 5.59 -20.84 -5.34
C VAL A 404 6.89 -21.49 -5.85
N PRO A 405 8.05 -20.82 -5.85
CA PRO A 405 9.31 -21.42 -6.28
C PRO A 405 9.94 -22.27 -5.15
N ALA A 406 10.68 -23.32 -5.52
CA ALA A 406 11.39 -24.17 -4.55
C ALA A 406 12.46 -23.42 -3.73
N LYS A 407 13.05 -22.39 -4.34
CA LYS A 407 13.99 -21.46 -3.70
C LYS A 407 13.54 -20.03 -3.96
N LEU A 408 13.53 -19.22 -2.91
CA LEU A 408 13.07 -17.85 -2.95
C LEU A 408 14.26 -16.89 -2.88
N LYS A 409 14.51 -16.16 -3.96
CA LYS A 409 15.52 -15.11 -3.99
C LYS A 409 14.98 -13.84 -3.33
N VAL A 410 15.68 -13.29 -2.35
CA VAL A 410 15.34 -11.96 -1.79
C VAL A 410 15.90 -10.89 -2.76
N PRO A 411 15.05 -10.10 -3.43
CA PRO A 411 15.50 -9.18 -4.45
C PRO A 411 16.03 -7.88 -3.82
N SER A 412 16.94 -7.18 -4.52
CA SER A 412 17.63 -6.00 -3.98
C SER A 412 16.75 -4.75 -3.86
N ASN A 413 15.58 -4.75 -4.49
CA ASN A 413 14.56 -3.72 -4.40
C ASN A 413 13.55 -3.99 -3.25
N LEU A 414 13.73 -5.05 -2.45
CA LEU A 414 12.94 -5.28 -1.23
C LEU A 414 13.64 -4.64 -0.03
N PHE A 415 12.94 -3.74 0.65
CA PHE A 415 13.39 -3.08 1.88
C PHE A 415 12.55 -3.55 3.07
N ILE A 416 13.19 -3.76 4.21
CA ILE A 416 12.54 -4.27 5.41
C ILE A 416 12.64 -3.22 6.52
N ILE A 417 11.52 -2.91 7.16
CA ILE A 417 11.43 -1.95 8.26
C ILE A 417 10.81 -2.64 9.46
N GLY A 418 11.55 -2.79 10.55
CA GLY A 418 11.03 -3.30 11.81
C GLY A 418 10.71 -2.16 12.78
N THR A 419 9.55 -2.15 13.41
CA THR A 419 9.23 -1.21 14.51
C THR A 419 9.32 -1.93 15.85
N VAL A 420 9.71 -1.20 16.90
CA VAL A 420 10.10 -1.81 18.18
C VAL A 420 9.58 -0.94 19.32
N ASN A 421 8.72 -1.51 20.15
CA ASN A 421 8.24 -0.89 21.37
C ASN A 421 9.14 -1.36 22.53
N ILE A 422 9.81 -0.40 23.16
CA ILE A 422 10.78 -0.66 24.24
C ILE A 422 10.06 -0.92 25.57
N ASP A 423 8.90 -0.31 25.75
CA ASP A 423 8.16 -0.22 27.01
C ASP A 423 7.38 -1.50 27.32
N GLU A 424 7.02 -2.23 26.26
CA GLU A 424 6.05 -3.32 26.31
C GLU A 424 6.70 -4.71 26.25
N THR A 425 7.91 -4.83 25.70
CA THR A 425 8.53 -6.15 25.43
C THR A 425 9.98 -6.22 25.88
N THR A 426 10.38 -7.39 26.38
CA THR A 426 11.70 -7.63 27.00
C THR A 426 12.72 -8.29 26.06
N ASN A 427 12.32 -8.61 24.82
CA ASN A 427 13.19 -9.28 23.86
C ASN A 427 14.17 -8.26 23.25
N MET A 428 15.37 -8.17 23.82
CA MET A 428 16.46 -7.43 23.20
C MET A 428 16.94 -8.15 21.93
N PHE A 429 17.29 -7.39 20.90
CA PHE A 429 17.91 -7.96 19.71
C PHE A 429 19.32 -8.45 19.99
N SER A 430 19.67 -9.61 19.44
CA SER A 430 21.07 -10.03 19.43
C SER A 430 21.94 -9.11 18.58
N PRO A 431 23.27 -9.10 18.83
CA PRO A 431 24.23 -8.46 17.95
C PRO A 431 24.13 -8.90 16.50
N LYS A 432 23.65 -10.13 16.24
CA LYS A 432 23.45 -10.66 14.88
C LYS A 432 22.39 -9.85 14.12
N VAL A 433 21.28 -9.49 14.76
CA VAL A 433 20.22 -8.67 14.14
C VAL A 433 20.69 -7.22 13.97
N LEU A 434 21.28 -6.64 15.01
CA LEU A 434 21.75 -5.24 15.01
C LEU A 434 22.89 -4.99 14.01
N ASP A 435 23.74 -5.99 13.75
CA ASP A 435 24.76 -5.92 12.69
C ASP A 435 24.11 -5.88 11.30
N ARG A 436 22.88 -6.38 11.15
CA ARG A 436 22.16 -6.39 9.87
C ARG A 436 21.23 -5.22 9.63
N ALA A 437 20.89 -4.46 10.65
CA ALA A 437 20.04 -3.29 10.52
C ALA A 437 20.79 -1.96 10.75
N ASN A 438 20.22 -0.87 10.24
CA ASN A 438 20.41 0.45 10.83
C ASN A 438 19.36 0.65 11.92
N THR A 439 19.76 1.09 13.12
CA THR A 439 18.82 1.31 14.23
C THR A 439 18.59 2.81 14.43
N ILE A 440 17.32 3.24 14.38
CA ILE A 440 16.92 4.63 14.57
C ILE A 440 16.04 4.71 15.81
N GLU A 441 16.55 5.39 16.84
CA GLU A 441 15.76 5.73 18.00
C GLU A 441 14.87 6.96 17.75
N PHE A 442 13.57 6.79 17.96
CA PHE A 442 12.55 7.83 17.98
C PHE A 442 12.46 8.42 19.37
N ARG A 443 12.53 9.74 19.43
CA ARG A 443 12.28 10.50 20.65
C ARG A 443 11.35 11.64 20.35
N VAL A 444 10.56 11.98 21.37
CA VAL A 444 9.72 13.16 21.38
C VAL A 444 10.29 14.09 22.45
N SER A 445 10.90 15.18 22.02
CA SER A 445 11.36 16.25 22.88
C SER A 445 10.18 17.07 23.41
N LYS A 446 10.38 17.76 24.53
CA LYS A 446 9.38 18.67 25.10
C LYS A 446 8.93 19.75 24.09
N ASN A 447 9.85 20.22 23.25
CA ASN A 447 9.55 21.23 22.24
C ASN A 447 8.72 20.66 21.09
N GLU A 448 9.01 19.44 20.62
CA GLU A 448 8.18 18.75 19.61
C GLU A 448 6.79 18.46 20.17
N MET A 449 6.68 17.98 21.40
CA MET A 449 5.39 17.74 22.05
C MET A 449 4.60 19.04 22.21
N LYS A 450 5.25 20.13 22.64
CA LYS A 450 4.62 21.44 22.71
C LYS A 450 4.09 21.89 21.34
N SER A 451 4.93 21.81 20.31
CA SER A 451 4.54 22.16 18.93
C SER A 451 3.36 21.32 18.42
N PHE A 452 3.36 20.02 18.72
CA PHE A 452 2.26 19.11 18.38
C PHE A 452 0.96 19.50 19.10
N LEU A 453 1.01 19.74 20.41
CA LEU A 453 -0.17 20.14 21.20
C LEU A 453 -0.74 21.49 20.77
N GLU A 454 0.11 22.42 20.32
CA GLU A 454 -0.31 23.73 19.81
C GLU A 454 -0.89 23.67 18.38
N ASN A 455 -0.52 22.66 17.60
CA ASN A 455 -0.86 22.53 16.18
C ASN A 455 -1.49 21.17 15.84
N ILE A 456 -2.39 20.68 16.68
CA ILE A 456 -3.10 19.43 16.42
C ILE A 456 -3.85 19.57 15.10
N LYS A 457 -3.53 18.70 14.15
CA LYS A 457 -4.17 18.59 12.83
C LYS A 457 -4.65 17.16 12.64
N ASP A 458 -5.75 17.01 11.93
CA ASP A 458 -6.21 15.71 11.49
C ASP A 458 -5.17 15.08 10.54
N LEU A 459 -4.85 13.82 10.79
CA LEU A 459 -3.92 13.07 9.95
C LEU A 459 -4.59 12.73 8.62
N ASN A 460 -3.97 13.18 7.53
CA ASN A 460 -4.39 12.86 6.17
C ASN A 460 -3.33 12.01 5.48
N MET A 461 -3.35 10.70 5.75
CA MET A 461 -2.42 9.76 5.12
C MET A 461 -2.64 9.66 3.60
N ASP A 462 -3.88 9.87 3.13
CA ASP A 462 -4.20 9.82 1.69
C ASP A 462 -3.47 10.90 0.89
N ALA A 463 -3.10 12.02 1.54
CA ALA A 463 -2.30 13.07 0.92
C ALA A 463 -0.90 12.61 0.49
N LEU A 464 -0.38 11.51 1.05
CA LEU A 464 0.92 10.94 0.72
C LEU A 464 0.86 10.06 -0.54
N MET A 465 -0.30 9.45 -0.83
CA MET A 465 -0.42 8.35 -1.79
C MET A 465 0.22 8.67 -3.14
N SER A 466 1.30 7.94 -3.43
CA SER A 466 2.08 7.96 -4.67
C SER A 466 2.67 9.32 -5.06
N LYS A 467 2.76 10.29 -4.13
CA LYS A 467 3.32 11.63 -4.42
C LYS A 467 4.80 11.61 -4.74
N GLY A 468 5.55 10.65 -4.22
CA GLY A 468 6.96 10.41 -4.50
C GLY A 468 7.22 9.34 -5.56
N ALA A 469 6.18 8.74 -6.13
CA ALA A 469 6.32 7.56 -6.98
C ALA A 469 7.12 7.81 -8.28
N THR A 470 7.24 9.05 -8.71
CA THR A 470 8.09 9.47 -9.85
C THR A 470 9.59 9.53 -9.49
N MET A 471 9.94 9.37 -8.21
CA MET A 471 11.31 9.33 -7.68
C MET A 471 11.74 7.90 -7.33
N SER A 472 10.87 6.90 -7.51
CA SER A 472 11.10 5.53 -7.05
C SER A 472 12.33 4.89 -7.72
N LYS A 473 12.57 5.15 -9.01
CA LYS A 473 13.74 4.65 -9.71
C LYS A 473 15.03 5.33 -9.24
N ALA A 474 15.00 6.66 -9.08
CA ALA A 474 16.15 7.40 -8.55
C ALA A 474 16.52 6.94 -7.14
N PHE A 475 15.54 6.63 -6.30
CA PHE A 475 15.76 6.02 -4.98
C PHE A 475 16.48 4.67 -5.08
N LEU A 476 16.04 3.77 -5.98
CA LEU A 476 16.69 2.48 -6.21
C LEU A 476 18.11 2.64 -6.76
N ASP A 477 18.32 3.55 -7.71
CA ASP A 477 19.63 3.84 -8.29
C ASP A 477 20.59 4.34 -7.22
N MET A 478 20.14 5.22 -6.31
CA MET A 478 20.92 5.66 -5.16
C MET A 478 21.23 4.51 -4.18
N ALA A 479 20.26 3.64 -3.90
CA ALA A 479 20.46 2.47 -3.03
C ALA A 479 21.43 1.44 -3.63
N ALA A 480 21.50 1.35 -4.96
CA ALA A 480 22.43 0.48 -5.67
C ALA A 480 23.88 0.98 -5.63
N LYS A 481 24.11 2.30 -5.44
CA LYS A 481 25.46 2.89 -5.31
C LYS A 481 26.14 2.39 -4.03
N LYS A 482 27.31 1.76 -4.16
CA LYS A 482 28.11 1.23 -3.04
C LYS A 482 29.37 2.06 -2.77
N SER A 483 29.32 3.36 -3.02
CA SER A 483 30.46 4.26 -2.83
C SER A 483 30.79 4.46 -1.34
N PHE A 484 32.06 4.75 -1.09
CA PHE A 484 32.61 5.13 0.21
C PHE A 484 33.24 6.53 0.18
N ALA A 485 33.24 7.19 -0.99
CA ALA A 485 34.01 8.40 -1.21
C ALA A 485 33.35 9.58 -0.49
N THR A 486 34.12 10.21 0.39
CA THR A 486 33.84 11.50 1.00
C THR A 486 35.16 12.25 1.13
N GLU A 487 35.13 13.58 1.00
CA GLU A 487 36.34 14.41 1.09
C GLU A 487 37.00 14.28 2.48
N ASP A 488 36.21 14.00 3.52
CA ASP A 488 36.65 13.94 4.92
C ASP A 488 36.95 12.52 5.44
N ILE A 489 37.28 11.57 4.55
CA ILE A 489 37.41 10.16 4.93
C ILE A 489 38.48 9.91 6.00
N GLU A 490 39.53 10.74 6.05
CA GLU A 490 40.60 10.63 7.04
C GLU A 490 40.09 10.95 8.45
N ASP A 491 39.35 12.04 8.62
CA ASP A 491 38.76 12.45 9.91
C ASP A 491 37.73 11.44 10.41
N ILE A 492 36.91 10.89 9.48
CA ILE A 492 35.96 9.83 9.77
C ILE A 492 36.70 8.58 10.28
N ASN A 493 37.74 8.15 9.56
CA ASN A 493 38.52 6.96 9.94
C ASN A 493 39.21 7.13 11.29
N GLN A 494 39.82 8.30 11.55
CA GLN A 494 40.44 8.59 12.84
C GLN A 494 39.43 8.53 13.98
N THR A 495 38.22 9.06 13.78
CA THR A 495 37.16 9.00 14.79
C THR A 495 36.69 7.56 15.02
N LEU A 496 36.41 6.81 13.95
CA LEU A 496 35.99 5.41 14.08
C LEU A 496 37.03 4.55 14.79
N LEU A 497 38.33 4.78 14.56
CA LEU A 497 39.41 4.09 15.28
C LEU A 497 39.43 4.41 16.77
N LYS A 498 39.16 5.67 17.17
CA LYS A 498 39.02 6.05 18.59
C LYS A 498 37.89 5.27 19.27
N PHE A 499 36.71 5.25 18.65
CA PHE A 499 35.56 4.48 19.15
C PHE A 499 35.85 2.98 19.19
N PHE A 500 36.47 2.43 18.14
CA PHE A 500 36.84 1.01 18.08
C PHE A 500 37.74 0.59 19.26
N GLY A 501 38.78 1.38 19.54
CA GLY A 501 39.72 1.09 20.63
C GLY A 501 39.05 1.03 22.00
N GLU A 502 38.07 1.90 22.25
CA GLU A 502 37.33 1.89 23.52
C GLU A 502 36.34 0.73 23.61
N LEU A 503 35.57 0.49 22.53
CA LEU A 503 34.58 -0.60 22.49
C LEU A 503 35.21 -1.99 22.67
N THR A 504 36.44 -2.18 22.19
CA THR A 504 37.22 -3.42 22.33
C THR A 504 37.41 -3.83 23.79
N LYS A 505 37.47 -2.88 24.73
CA LYS A 505 37.65 -3.17 26.16
C LYS A 505 36.47 -3.93 26.77
N THR A 506 35.33 -4.02 26.07
CA THR A 506 34.14 -4.75 26.53
C THR A 506 33.60 -5.84 25.61
N GLY A 507 34.33 -6.15 24.53
CA GLY A 507 33.85 -7.07 23.51
C GLY A 507 32.70 -6.49 22.68
N ALA A 508 32.59 -5.16 22.60
CA ALA A 508 31.54 -4.45 21.86
C ALA A 508 32.07 -3.81 20.55
N GLU A 509 33.30 -4.15 20.17
CA GLU A 509 33.93 -3.68 18.94
C GLU A 509 33.13 -4.07 17.69
N PHE A 510 33.31 -3.28 16.64
CA PHE A 510 32.61 -3.48 15.38
C PHE A 510 33.54 -4.10 14.33
N GLY A 511 33.05 -5.11 13.61
CA GLY A 511 33.80 -5.70 12.50
C GLY A 511 33.77 -4.86 11.22
N TYR A 512 34.49 -5.33 10.20
CA TYR A 512 34.60 -4.66 8.90
C TYR A 512 33.25 -4.35 8.24
N ARG A 513 32.23 -5.19 8.42
CA ARG A 513 30.89 -4.97 7.88
C ARG A 513 30.27 -3.69 8.46
N SER A 514 30.25 -3.57 9.78
CA SER A 514 29.72 -2.39 10.46
C SER A 514 30.49 -1.12 10.07
N ALA A 515 31.83 -1.18 9.95
CA ALA A 515 32.64 -0.05 9.50
C ALA A 515 32.27 0.39 8.06
N THR A 516 32.17 -0.58 7.15
CA THR A 516 31.76 -0.39 5.75
C THR A 516 30.38 0.25 5.66
N GLU A 517 29.46 -0.15 6.53
CA GLU A 517 28.10 0.39 6.60
C GLU A 517 28.06 1.83 7.12
N ILE A 518 28.87 2.17 8.12
CA ILE A 518 28.98 3.55 8.60
C ILE A 518 29.50 4.46 7.49
N LEU A 519 30.55 4.05 6.78
CA LEU A 519 31.10 4.83 5.66
C LEU A 519 30.08 5.02 4.53
N ARG A 520 29.30 3.97 4.20
CA ARG A 520 28.20 4.09 3.23
C ARG A 520 27.10 5.01 3.72
N LEU A 521 26.73 4.93 4.99
CA LEU A 521 25.72 5.82 5.58
C LEU A 521 26.15 7.28 5.48
N ILE A 522 27.41 7.59 5.82
CA ILE A 522 27.96 8.94 5.71
C ILE A 522 27.97 9.44 4.25
N HIS A 523 28.29 8.56 3.29
CA HIS A 523 28.19 8.89 1.87
C HIS A 523 26.73 9.19 1.46
N GLN A 524 25.77 8.34 1.83
CA GLN A 524 24.35 8.54 1.50
C GLN A 524 23.76 9.80 2.15
N LEU A 525 24.17 10.11 3.39
CA LEU A 525 23.81 11.37 4.05
C LEU A 525 24.34 12.57 3.27
N SER A 526 25.54 12.46 2.70
CA SER A 526 26.14 13.53 1.89
C SER A 526 25.42 13.72 0.56
N GLU A 527 24.88 12.67 -0.05
CA GLU A 527 24.12 12.75 -1.31
C GLU A 527 22.69 13.26 -1.10
N ILE A 528 22.07 12.92 0.05
CA ILE A 528 20.70 13.34 0.37
C ILE A 528 20.65 14.78 0.88
N ASP A 529 21.61 15.17 1.73
CA ASP A 529 21.61 16.46 2.40
C ASP A 529 23.03 17.04 2.46
N ASN A 530 23.34 17.86 1.46
CA ASN A 530 24.62 18.57 1.36
C ASN A 530 24.84 19.59 2.49
N GLY A 531 23.81 19.91 3.28
CA GLY A 531 23.91 20.84 4.41
C GLY A 531 24.52 20.22 5.66
N LEU A 532 24.57 18.88 5.75
CA LEU A 532 25.13 18.18 6.90
C LEU A 532 26.65 18.33 6.98
N THR A 533 27.13 18.73 8.15
CA THR A 533 28.55 18.73 8.48
C THR A 533 29.09 17.31 8.66
N THR A 534 30.40 17.14 8.55
CA THR A 534 31.09 15.86 8.76
C THR A 534 30.79 15.30 10.17
N ASN A 535 30.78 16.16 11.19
CA ASN A 535 30.50 15.77 12.56
C ASN A 535 29.07 15.26 12.74
N GLU A 536 28.07 15.89 12.13
CA GLU A 536 26.67 15.41 12.18
C GLU A 536 26.53 14.04 11.51
N LYS A 537 27.23 13.80 10.40
CA LYS A 537 27.22 12.49 9.71
C LYS A 537 27.87 11.41 10.56
N ILE A 538 29.02 11.72 11.19
CA ILE A 538 29.71 10.82 12.12
C ILE A 538 28.81 10.51 13.33
N ASP A 539 28.17 11.53 13.91
CA ASP A 539 27.25 11.40 15.03
C ASP A 539 26.10 10.43 14.72
N ILE A 540 25.47 10.59 13.55
CA ILE A 540 24.44 9.66 13.06
C ILE A 540 25.00 8.24 12.94
N GLY A 541 26.20 8.07 12.39
CA GLY A 541 26.87 6.77 12.28
C GLY A 541 27.10 6.09 13.63
N ILE A 542 27.62 6.83 14.61
CA ILE A 542 27.85 6.35 15.98
C ILE A 542 26.52 5.94 16.62
N MET A 543 25.53 6.83 16.58
CA MET A 543 24.21 6.63 17.19
C MET A 543 23.46 5.42 16.63
N GLN A 544 23.59 5.15 15.32
CA GLN A 544 22.81 4.11 14.64
C GLN A 544 23.51 2.76 14.51
N LYS A 545 24.85 2.71 14.59
CA LYS A 545 25.62 1.46 14.36
C LYS A 545 26.52 1.05 15.49
N LEU A 546 26.99 1.97 16.34
CA LEU A 546 27.91 1.67 17.42
C LEU A 546 27.18 1.51 18.76
N LEU A 547 26.43 2.53 19.15
CA LEU A 547 25.73 2.54 20.44
C LEU A 547 24.69 1.41 20.61
N PRO A 548 23.96 0.93 19.57
CA PRO A 548 23.00 -0.16 19.73
C PRO A 548 23.57 -1.45 20.32
N LYS A 549 24.88 -1.68 20.20
CA LYS A 549 25.56 -2.88 20.72
C LYS A 549 25.92 -2.78 22.21
N LEU A 550 25.75 -1.61 22.81
CA LEU A 550 26.09 -1.38 24.22
C LEU A 550 24.94 -1.79 25.12
N HIS A 551 25.21 -2.76 25.99
CA HIS A 551 24.34 -3.16 27.07
C HIS A 551 25.16 -3.84 28.18
N GLY A 552 24.66 -3.82 29.42
CA GLY A 552 25.31 -4.49 30.53
C GLY A 552 25.11 -3.81 31.87
N SER A 553 25.76 -4.39 32.88
CA SER A 553 25.74 -3.87 34.24
C SER A 553 26.49 -2.54 34.36
N ARG A 554 26.14 -1.76 35.38
CA ARG A 554 26.80 -0.50 35.74
C ARG A 554 28.33 -0.60 35.73
N ARG A 555 28.88 -1.63 36.37
CA ARG A 555 30.33 -1.83 36.48
C ARG A 555 31.01 -1.96 35.11
N LYS A 556 30.32 -2.59 34.14
CA LYS A 556 30.83 -2.79 32.78
C LYS A 556 30.67 -1.52 31.94
N LEU A 557 29.51 -0.86 31.99
CA LEU A 557 29.18 0.24 31.08
C LEU A 557 29.74 1.59 31.49
N THR A 558 29.73 1.93 32.78
CA THR A 558 30.06 3.28 33.28
C THR A 558 31.42 3.78 32.75
N PRO A 559 32.54 3.03 32.85
CA PRO A 559 33.85 3.53 32.41
C PRO A 559 33.93 3.80 30.90
N ILE A 560 33.20 3.02 30.10
CA ILE A 560 33.16 3.19 28.65
C ILE A 560 32.28 4.36 28.27
N LEU A 561 31.11 4.49 28.88
CA LEU A 561 30.22 5.62 28.60
C LEU A 561 30.90 6.94 28.93
N GLU A 562 31.70 7.01 30.00
CA GLU A 562 32.54 8.17 30.31
C GLU A 562 33.53 8.48 29.19
N THR A 563 34.26 7.47 28.71
CA THR A 563 35.26 7.66 27.65
C THR A 563 34.64 7.97 26.29
N LEU A 564 33.53 7.31 25.93
CA LEU A 564 32.80 7.62 24.70
C LEU A 564 32.16 9.01 24.75
N GLY A 565 31.66 9.42 25.92
CA GLY A 565 31.13 10.77 26.12
C GLY A 565 32.20 11.83 25.94
N SER A 566 33.43 11.59 26.42
CA SER A 566 34.53 12.54 26.22
C SER A 566 34.95 12.66 24.75
N PHE A 567 34.78 11.62 23.94
CA PHE A 567 35.00 11.70 22.48
C PHE A 567 33.95 12.56 21.76
N CYS A 568 32.80 12.84 22.38
CA CYS A 568 31.72 13.62 21.79
C CYS A 568 31.85 15.13 22.04
N VAL A 569 32.90 15.59 22.71
CA VAL A 569 33.13 17.00 23.04
C VAL A 569 34.52 17.46 22.58
N SER A 570 34.66 18.74 22.22
CA SER A 570 35.91 19.31 21.70
C SER A 570 36.86 19.86 22.77
N LYS A 571 36.40 19.98 24.03
CA LYS A 571 37.17 20.48 25.18
C LYS A 571 37.36 19.40 26.24
N ASP A 572 38.37 19.58 27.10
CA ASP A 572 38.57 18.83 28.34
C ASP A 572 37.46 19.18 29.37
N LEU A 573 36.23 18.78 29.09
CA LEU A 573 35.13 18.79 30.05
C LEU A 573 35.25 17.55 30.94
N LYS A 574 34.96 17.70 32.24
CA LYS A 574 34.81 16.56 33.14
C LYS A 574 33.46 15.92 32.84
N ILE A 575 33.44 15.01 31.87
CA ILE A 575 32.22 14.46 31.27
C ILE A 575 31.14 14.06 32.29
N VAL A 576 31.52 13.42 33.40
CA VAL A 576 30.60 13.02 34.45
C VAL A 576 29.96 14.24 35.12
N LYS A 577 30.77 15.17 35.65
CA LYS A 577 30.28 16.31 36.45
C LYS A 577 29.65 17.41 35.59
N ASP A 578 30.28 17.72 34.46
CA ASP A 578 29.93 18.87 33.64
C ASP A 578 28.78 18.56 32.66
N VAL A 579 28.59 17.27 32.31
CA VAL A 579 27.59 16.81 31.35
C VAL A 579 26.63 15.80 31.96
N PHE A 580 27.11 14.63 32.41
CA PHE A 580 26.21 13.54 32.80
C PHE A 580 25.36 13.86 34.03
N GLU A 581 25.94 14.46 35.07
CA GLU A 581 25.23 14.81 36.30
C GLU A 581 24.45 16.13 36.18
N LYS A 582 24.69 16.92 35.13
CA LYS A 582 24.00 18.19 34.90
C LYS A 582 22.60 17.93 34.31
N GLN A 583 21.56 18.38 35.03
CA GLN A 583 20.17 18.12 34.63
C GLN A 583 19.78 18.80 33.32
N ASP A 584 20.18 20.06 33.14
CA ASP A 584 19.82 20.89 31.97
C ASP A 584 21.04 21.20 31.09
N PHE A 585 21.83 20.17 30.74
CA PHE A 585 22.92 20.35 29.78
C PHE A 585 22.34 20.53 28.37
N ASP A 586 22.80 21.56 27.65
CA ASP A 586 22.44 21.78 26.25
C ASP A 586 23.42 21.05 25.32
N PHE A 587 22.92 19.99 24.68
CA PHE A 587 23.69 19.16 23.76
C PHE A 587 23.98 19.84 22.41
N LYS A 588 23.37 20.99 22.12
CA LYS A 588 23.53 21.73 20.85
C LYS A 588 24.52 22.88 20.93
N THR A 589 25.39 22.88 21.93
CA THR A 589 26.44 23.90 22.09
C THR A 589 27.60 23.66 21.12
N ALA A 590 28.34 24.72 20.77
CA ALA A 590 29.49 24.63 19.87
C ALA A 590 30.65 23.75 20.39
N GLU A 591 30.61 23.37 21.67
CA GLU A 591 31.60 22.50 22.32
C GLU A 591 31.29 21.01 22.11
N VAL A 592 30.07 20.67 21.68
CA VAL A 592 29.62 19.30 21.45
C VAL A 592 29.80 18.96 19.98
N LEU A 593 30.62 17.94 19.71
CA LEU A 593 30.88 17.43 18.37
C LEU A 593 29.76 16.50 17.90
N TYR A 594 29.27 15.63 18.80
CA TYR A 594 28.30 14.58 18.49
C TYR A 594 27.07 14.66 19.42
N PRO A 595 26.14 15.61 19.19
CA PRO A 595 24.98 15.85 20.06
C PRO A 595 24.08 14.62 20.30
N LEU A 596 23.72 13.89 19.24
CA LEU A 596 22.81 12.73 19.33
C LEU A 596 23.43 11.61 20.16
N SER A 597 24.69 11.31 19.89
CA SER A 597 25.45 10.28 20.60
C SER A 597 25.70 10.67 22.05
N LEU A 598 26.09 11.93 22.33
CA LEU A 598 26.33 12.40 23.68
C LEU A 598 25.07 12.37 24.55
N GLU A 599 23.93 12.79 23.99
CA GLU A 599 22.64 12.72 24.67
C GLU A 599 22.30 11.26 25.01
N LYS A 600 22.46 10.33 24.05
CA LYS A 600 22.21 8.90 24.30
C LYS A 600 23.14 8.32 25.37
N ILE A 601 24.44 8.57 25.26
CA ILE A 601 25.46 8.10 26.21
C ILE A 601 25.14 8.62 27.61
N THR A 602 24.74 9.88 27.74
CA THR A 602 24.36 10.49 29.02
C THR A 602 23.19 9.77 29.67
N ARG A 603 22.16 9.41 28.90
CA ARG A 603 21.01 8.66 29.45
C ARG A 603 21.37 7.22 29.77
N MET A 604 22.17 6.55 28.93
CA MET A 604 22.71 5.21 29.24
C MET A 604 23.50 5.22 30.54
N TYR A 605 24.28 6.29 30.78
CA TYR A 605 25.03 6.46 32.01
C TYR A 605 24.08 6.59 33.21
N LYS A 606 23.12 7.52 33.15
CA LYS A 606 22.11 7.72 34.21
C LYS A 606 21.34 6.43 34.51
N GLY A 607 20.83 5.76 33.47
CA GLY A 607 20.14 4.47 33.61
C GLY A 607 21.01 3.41 34.27
N ALA A 608 22.30 3.32 33.91
CA ALA A 608 23.22 2.38 34.53
C ALA A 608 23.49 2.71 36.01
N ILE A 609 23.58 3.99 36.38
CA ILE A 609 23.75 4.44 37.77
C ILE A 609 22.51 4.12 38.59
N ASP A 610 21.33 4.45 38.07
CA ASP A 610 20.05 4.40 38.78
C ASP A 610 19.51 2.97 38.89
N ASN A 611 19.58 2.19 37.79
CA ASN A 611 18.98 0.85 37.70
C ASN A 611 20.01 -0.28 37.84
N GLY A 612 21.31 0.03 37.90
CA GLY A 612 22.39 -0.97 37.96
C GLY A 612 22.66 -1.69 36.64
N PHE A 613 21.86 -1.42 35.61
CA PHE A 613 21.95 -1.97 34.26
C PHE A 613 21.46 -0.92 33.26
N ALA A 614 22.02 -0.91 32.04
CA ALA A 614 21.49 -0.13 30.93
C ALA A 614 21.65 -0.87 29.61
N SER A 615 20.78 -0.55 28.66
CA SER A 615 20.85 -1.01 27.28
C SER A 615 20.54 0.17 26.35
N TYR A 616 20.96 0.07 25.08
CA TYR A 616 20.57 1.07 24.09
C TYR A 616 19.05 1.14 23.89
N ALA A 617 18.30 0.07 24.10
CA ALA A 617 16.85 0.14 23.97
C ALA A 617 16.26 0.95 25.14
N GLU A 618 16.57 0.57 26.39
CA GLU A 618 15.87 1.07 27.57
C GLU A 618 16.32 2.47 28.03
N ALA A 619 17.52 2.90 27.65
CA ALA A 619 18.13 4.14 28.13
C ALA A 619 17.76 5.37 27.30
#